data_AF-A0A939U7J8-F1
#
_entry.id   AF-A0A939U7J8-F1
#
_cell.length_a   1.000
_cell.length_b   1.000
_cell.length_c   1.000
_cell.angle_alpha   90.00
_cell.angle_beta   90.00
_cell.angle_gamma   90.00
#
_symmetry.space_group_name_H-M   'P 1'
#
loop_
_entity.id
_entity.type
_entity.pdbx_description
1 polymer ?
#
loop_
_entity_poly.entity_id
_entity_poly.type
_entity_poly.pdbx_seq_one_letter_code
_entity_poly.pdbx_strand_id
1 'polypeptide(L)'
;MLRNVIAGLILSFCSVSQVFAFGLTVDQMYRNLVGTEQSVKQTSSKEPMLSFKKVDSKPEAIWQERNAHFEKRTQKPAEFETENQWSDIVIAVKKGKVSPFDLAEIRRLSEHENAEAIELLAWMYATGTGLRQDLQKSYTYYLQAAHMGVPSAYDNVRAVYRAMSPDQRASLPSFQ
;
A
#
# COMPACT_ATOMS: atom_id res chain seq x y z
N MET A 1 18.62 -58.61 -45.67
CA MET A 1 17.18 -58.40 -46.00
C MET A 1 16.67 -57.28 -45.10
N LEU A 2 16.62 -56.05 -45.63
CA LEU A 2 15.37 -55.27 -45.88
C LEU A 2 14.45 -55.18 -44.65
N ARG A 3 14.42 -54.01 -44.00
CA ARG A 3 13.47 -52.88 -44.18
C ARG A 3 12.12 -53.12 -43.48
N ASN A 4 11.94 -52.52 -42.30
CA ASN A 4 10.64 -52.21 -41.68
C ASN A 4 10.74 -50.76 -41.16
N VAL A 5 10.28 -49.76 -41.93
CA VAL A 5 8.92 -49.16 -41.89
C VAL A 5 8.73 -48.29 -40.65
N ILE A 6 8.99 -46.98 -40.80
CA ILE A 6 8.24 -45.92 -40.10
C ILE A 6 7.94 -44.86 -41.15
N ALA A 7 6.76 -44.97 -41.75
CA ALA A 7 6.18 -43.97 -42.64
C ALA A 7 5.63 -42.82 -41.79
N GLY A 8 5.94 -41.59 -42.19
CA GLY A 8 5.52 -40.36 -41.54
C GLY A 8 4.00 -40.24 -41.47
N LEU A 9 3.51 -40.03 -40.25
CA LEU A 9 2.09 -39.85 -39.96
C LEU A 9 1.77 -38.35 -40.09
N ILE A 10 1.04 -38.03 -41.15
CA ILE A 10 0.48 -36.71 -41.44
C ILE A 10 -0.61 -36.43 -40.40
N LEU A 11 -0.40 -35.47 -39.50
CA LEU A 11 -1.46 -34.92 -38.65
C LEU A 11 -1.94 -33.59 -39.23
N SER A 12 -3.00 -33.70 -40.03
CA SER A 12 -3.93 -32.61 -40.32
C SER A 12 -5.15 -32.80 -39.42
N PHE A 13 -5.30 -31.93 -38.41
CA PHE A 13 -6.59 -31.63 -37.80
C PHE A 13 -6.61 -30.17 -37.33
N CYS A 14 -7.64 -29.49 -37.80
CA CYS A 14 -7.99 -28.09 -37.62
C CYS A 14 -8.74 -27.86 -36.29
N SER A 15 -8.81 -26.60 -35.86
CA SER A 15 -9.62 -26.01 -34.76
C SER A 15 -9.06 -26.26 -33.35
N VAL A 16 -8.79 -25.26 -32.51
CA VAL A 16 -9.61 -24.08 -32.20
C VAL A 16 -8.69 -22.89 -31.89
N SER A 17 -8.95 -21.76 -32.54
CA SER A 17 -8.41 -20.45 -32.22
C SER A 17 -8.90 -19.99 -30.84
N GLN A 18 -8.00 -19.93 -29.86
CA GLN A 18 -8.15 -19.04 -28.72
C GLN A 18 -7.09 -17.93 -28.84
N VAL A 19 -7.44 -16.91 -29.63
CA VAL A 19 -6.72 -15.63 -29.60
C VAL A 19 -7.23 -14.88 -28.38
N PHE A 20 -6.40 -14.79 -27.35
CA PHE A 20 -6.62 -13.88 -26.23
C PHE A 20 -6.61 -12.44 -26.76
N ALA A 21 -7.79 -11.86 -26.91
CA ALA A 21 -7.98 -10.46 -27.29
C ALA A 21 -7.72 -9.53 -26.09
N PHE A 22 -6.46 -9.30 -25.76
CA PHE A 22 -6.04 -8.16 -24.93
C PHE A 22 -4.71 -7.62 -25.45
N GLY A 23 -4.78 -6.54 -26.21
CA GLY A 23 -3.57 -5.84 -26.65
C GLY A 23 -3.75 -4.93 -27.85
N LEU A 24 -4.77 -4.06 -27.86
CA LEU A 24 -4.64 -2.85 -28.69
C LEU A 24 -3.76 -1.87 -27.91
N THR A 25 -2.69 -1.41 -28.54
CA THR A 25 -1.90 -0.30 -28.00
C THR A 25 -2.75 0.96 -27.95
N VAL A 26 -2.45 1.88 -27.03
CA VAL A 26 -3.16 3.18 -26.92
C VAL A 26 -3.15 3.92 -28.27
N ASP A 27 -2.06 3.80 -29.03
CA ASP A 27 -1.92 4.36 -30.37
C ASP A 27 -2.91 3.74 -31.38
N GLN A 28 -3.10 2.42 -31.35
CA GLN A 28 -4.09 1.74 -32.19
C GLN A 28 -5.53 2.09 -31.81
N MET A 29 -5.81 2.29 -30.53
CA MET A 29 -7.12 2.80 -30.11
C MET A 29 -7.36 4.20 -30.67
N TYR A 30 -6.35 5.08 -30.63
CA TYR A 30 -6.45 6.44 -31.16
C TYR A 30 -6.65 6.48 -32.68
N ARG A 31 -5.89 5.68 -33.44
CA ARG A 31 -6.03 5.55 -34.89
C ARG A 31 -7.42 5.03 -35.31
N ASN A 32 -7.96 4.06 -34.58
CA ASN A 32 -9.30 3.54 -34.83
C ASN A 32 -10.38 4.58 -34.55
N LEU A 33 -10.21 5.40 -33.50
CA LEU A 33 -11.13 6.48 -33.18
C LEU A 33 -11.14 7.54 -34.29
N VAL A 34 -9.97 8.03 -34.70
CA VAL A 34 -9.83 9.09 -35.71
C VAL A 34 -10.16 8.58 -37.13
N GLY A 35 -9.92 7.29 -37.42
CA GLY A 35 -10.20 6.68 -38.72
C GLY A 35 -11.70 6.56 -39.07
N THR A 36 -12.60 6.68 -38.09
CA THR A 36 -14.05 6.59 -38.33
C THR A 36 -14.71 7.90 -38.79
N GLU A 37 -13.98 9.02 -38.81
CA GLU A 37 -14.56 10.32 -39.16
C GLU A 37 -14.85 10.52 -40.67
N GLN A 38 -14.40 9.62 -41.57
CA GLN A 38 -14.63 9.80 -43.01
C GLN A 38 -15.86 9.09 -43.58
N SER A 39 -16.75 8.53 -42.76
CA SER A 39 -18.06 8.05 -43.26
C SER A 39 -19.17 8.16 -42.21
N VAL A 40 -19.39 9.36 -41.70
CA VAL A 40 -20.70 9.71 -41.13
C VAL A 40 -21.30 10.79 -42.02
N LYS A 41 -22.06 10.31 -43.02
CA LYS A 41 -23.08 11.12 -43.69
C LYS A 41 -23.90 11.81 -42.61
N GLN A 42 -24.05 13.12 -42.70
CA GLN A 42 -24.93 13.93 -41.88
C GLN A 42 -26.34 13.31 -41.86
N THR A 43 -26.66 12.55 -40.81
CA THR A 43 -28.04 12.24 -40.45
C THR A 43 -28.42 13.12 -39.28
N SER A 44 -28.99 14.25 -39.66
CA SER A 44 -29.95 15.04 -38.90
C SER A 44 -30.71 14.20 -37.87
N SER A 45 -30.39 14.37 -36.60
CA SER A 45 -31.33 14.14 -35.51
C SER A 45 -30.98 15.08 -34.36
N LYS A 46 -32.04 15.65 -33.81
CA LYS A 46 -32.05 16.83 -32.96
C LYS A 46 -31.70 16.43 -31.53
N GLU A 47 -30.51 16.75 -31.05
CA GLU A 47 -30.24 16.88 -29.62
C GLU A 47 -29.90 18.33 -29.32
N PRO A 48 -30.52 18.99 -28.31
CA PRO A 48 -30.14 20.33 -27.94
C PRO A 48 -28.73 20.28 -27.35
N MET A 49 -27.75 20.70 -28.15
CA MET A 49 -26.40 21.00 -27.71
C MET A 49 -26.52 21.87 -26.44
N LEU A 50 -25.91 21.43 -25.33
CA LEU A 50 -25.79 22.24 -24.12
C LEU A 50 -25.37 23.66 -24.50
N SER A 51 -26.31 24.59 -24.36
CA SER A 51 -26.05 26.00 -24.63
C SER A 51 -25.17 26.52 -23.51
N PHE A 52 -23.86 26.45 -23.74
CA PHE A 52 -22.91 27.20 -22.94
C PHE A 52 -23.17 28.67 -23.21
N LYS A 53 -23.91 29.33 -22.31
CA LYS A 53 -23.87 30.79 -22.24
C LYS A 53 -22.41 31.18 -22.19
N LYS A 54 -21.94 32.01 -23.13
CA LYS A 54 -20.68 32.71 -22.98
C LYS A 54 -20.83 33.55 -21.71
N VAL A 55 -20.33 33.02 -20.60
CA VAL A 55 -20.22 33.77 -19.38
C VAL A 55 -19.08 34.75 -19.65
N ASP A 56 -19.34 36.06 -19.52
CA ASP A 56 -18.33 37.14 -19.62
C ASP A 56 -17.31 37.10 -18.47
N SER A 57 -17.09 35.91 -17.94
CA SER A 57 -16.26 35.68 -16.79
C SER A 57 -14.80 35.77 -17.22
N LYS A 58 -14.14 36.80 -16.69
CA LYS A 58 -12.68 36.92 -16.61
C LYS A 58 -12.12 35.57 -16.14
N PRO A 59 -11.54 34.75 -17.04
CA PRO A 59 -11.16 33.37 -16.72
C PRO A 59 -10.13 33.34 -15.59
N GLU A 60 -9.28 34.36 -15.57
CA GLU A 60 -8.29 34.57 -14.52
C GLU A 60 -8.94 34.80 -13.15
N ALA A 61 -10.00 35.63 -13.06
CA ALA A 61 -10.69 35.86 -11.79
C ALA A 61 -11.35 34.58 -11.26
N ILE A 62 -11.94 33.77 -12.15
CA ILE A 62 -12.49 32.46 -11.78
C ILE A 62 -11.38 31.51 -11.33
N TRP A 63 -10.23 31.50 -12.01
CA TRP A 63 -9.10 30.66 -11.63
C TRP A 63 -8.54 31.05 -10.27
N GLN A 64 -8.37 32.35 -10.02
CA GLN A 64 -7.92 32.90 -8.73
C GLN A 64 -8.93 32.61 -7.61
N GLU A 65 -10.23 32.76 -7.85
CA GLU A 65 -11.27 32.48 -6.85
C GLU A 65 -11.36 30.98 -6.51
N ARG A 66 -11.30 30.13 -7.54
CA ARG A 66 -11.27 28.67 -7.35
C ARG A 66 -10.00 28.25 -6.62
N ASN A 67 -8.85 28.77 -7.01
CA ASN A 67 -7.58 28.45 -6.38
C ASN A 67 -7.54 28.93 -4.94
N ALA A 68 -8.01 30.14 -4.62
CA ALA A 68 -8.11 30.61 -3.24
C ALA A 68 -9.02 29.72 -2.39
N HIS A 69 -10.12 29.21 -2.96
CA HIS A 69 -10.99 28.25 -2.30
C HIS A 69 -10.34 26.86 -2.15
N PHE A 70 -9.57 26.39 -3.14
CA PHE A 70 -8.78 25.16 -3.03
C PHE A 70 -7.66 25.31 -2.00
N GLU A 71 -6.91 26.41 -2.02
CA GLU A 71 -5.86 26.76 -1.07
C GLU A 71 -6.38 26.78 0.36
N LYS A 72 -7.59 27.30 0.58
CA LYS A 72 -8.29 27.23 1.88
C LYS A 72 -8.66 25.81 2.32
N ARG A 73 -8.93 24.90 1.37
CA ARG A 73 -9.19 23.47 1.68
C ARG A 73 -7.91 22.66 1.82
N THR A 74 -6.83 23.05 1.15
CA THR A 74 -5.51 22.40 1.21
C THR A 74 -4.64 22.98 2.32
N GLN A 75 -5.03 24.10 2.92
CA GLN A 75 -4.52 24.53 4.21
C GLN A 75 -4.79 23.38 5.18
N LYS A 76 -3.70 22.67 5.49
CA LYS A 76 -3.60 21.72 6.59
C LYS A 76 -4.34 22.36 7.77
N PRO A 77 -5.45 21.79 8.27
CA PRO A 77 -6.21 22.39 9.36
C PRO A 77 -5.24 22.78 10.47
N ALA A 78 -5.41 23.93 11.12
CA ALA A 78 -4.59 24.29 12.28
C ALA A 78 -4.70 23.23 13.40
N GLU A 79 -5.78 22.44 13.41
CA GLU A 79 -5.98 21.25 14.25
C GLU A 79 -5.17 20.02 13.81
N PHE A 80 -4.68 20.00 12.57
CA PHE A 80 -3.81 18.95 12.03
C PHE A 80 -2.31 19.30 12.25
N GLU A 81 -2.04 20.13 13.25
CA GLU A 81 -0.78 20.23 13.96
C GLU A 81 -0.99 19.85 15.42
N THR A 82 -1.75 18.81 15.71
CA THR A 82 -1.41 18.03 16.90
C THR A 82 -0.09 17.37 16.58
N GLU A 83 1.01 18.01 17.00
CA GLU A 83 2.11 17.32 17.64
C GLU A 83 1.55 16.00 18.17
N ASN A 84 1.83 14.89 17.45
CA ASN A 84 1.32 13.58 17.82
C ASN A 84 2.04 13.29 19.13
N GLN A 85 1.45 13.73 20.24
CA GLN A 85 2.08 13.62 21.53
C GLN A 85 2.24 12.13 21.71
N TRP A 86 3.49 11.67 21.84
CA TRP A 86 3.82 10.26 21.95
C TRP A 86 2.91 9.53 22.96
N SER A 87 2.44 10.25 23.98
CA SER A 87 1.38 9.84 24.90
C SER A 87 0.09 9.34 24.25
N ASP A 88 -0.44 10.00 23.23
CA ASP A 88 -1.69 9.64 22.56
C ASP A 88 -1.54 8.32 21.80
N ILE A 89 -0.40 8.14 21.14
CA ILE A 89 -0.01 6.90 20.49
C ILE A 89 0.04 5.77 21.52
N VAL A 90 0.75 5.98 22.63
CA VAL A 90 0.84 4.99 23.73
C VAL A 90 -0.54 4.65 24.29
N ILE A 91 -1.42 5.64 24.45
CA ILE A 91 -2.81 5.43 24.91
C ILE A 91 -3.61 4.63 23.89
N ALA A 92 -3.48 4.92 22.59
CA ALA A 92 -4.15 4.21 21.51
C ALA A 92 -3.73 2.74 21.46
N VAL A 93 -2.42 2.49 21.58
CA VAL A 93 -1.83 1.14 21.67
C VAL A 93 -2.36 0.39 22.89
N LYS A 94 -2.36 1.00 24.08
CA LYS A 94 -2.93 0.40 25.30
C LYS A 94 -4.42 0.07 25.18
N LYS A 95 -5.17 0.86 24.40
CA LYS A 95 -6.59 0.64 24.11
C LYS A 95 -6.84 -0.36 22.97
N GLY A 96 -5.78 -0.84 22.31
CA GLY A 96 -5.86 -1.73 21.14
C GLY A 96 -6.38 -1.06 19.86
N LYS A 97 -6.47 0.29 19.83
CA LYS A 97 -6.99 1.07 18.71
C LYS A 97 -5.85 1.73 17.94
N VAL A 98 -4.94 0.91 17.42
CA VAL A 98 -3.74 1.40 16.70
C VAL A 98 -4.11 1.84 15.29
N SER A 99 -3.90 3.11 14.97
CA SER A 99 -4.03 3.65 13.62
C SER A 99 -2.81 3.30 12.75
N PRO A 100 -2.95 3.18 11.42
CA PRO A 100 -1.80 3.04 10.52
C PRO A 100 -0.77 4.17 10.68
N PHE A 101 -1.21 5.39 11.01
CA PHE A 101 -0.32 6.52 11.28
C PHE A 101 0.46 6.35 12.59
N ASP A 102 -0.18 5.86 13.65
CA ASP A 102 0.48 5.56 14.93
C ASP A 102 1.60 4.53 14.73
N LEU A 103 1.29 3.46 14.00
CA LEU A 103 2.26 2.41 13.70
C LEU A 103 3.43 2.94 12.86
N ALA A 104 3.16 3.81 11.90
CA ALA A 104 4.21 4.43 11.08
C ALA A 104 5.14 5.29 11.94
N GLU A 105 4.60 6.07 12.88
CA GLU A 105 5.40 6.91 13.77
C GLU A 105 6.20 6.08 14.78
N ILE A 106 5.62 5.02 15.36
CA ILE A 106 6.36 4.08 16.23
C ILE A 106 7.55 3.47 15.50
N ARG A 107 7.36 3.05 14.25
CA ARG A 107 8.45 2.50 13.41
C ARG A 107 9.51 3.55 13.14
N ARG A 108 9.11 4.75 12.72
CA ARG A 108 10.03 5.86 12.49
C ARG A 108 10.86 6.16 13.73
N LEU A 109 10.25 6.24 14.91
CA LEU A 109 10.96 6.48 16.17
C LEU A 109 11.88 5.31 16.55
N SER A 110 11.45 4.07 16.30
CA SER A 110 12.27 2.88 16.54
C SER A 110 13.51 2.85 15.64
N GLU A 111 13.38 3.27 14.38
CA GLU A 111 14.49 3.39 13.42
C GLU A 111 15.51 4.47 13.84
N HIS A 112 15.08 5.48 14.61
CA HIS A 112 15.93 6.52 15.17
C HIS A 112 16.43 6.17 16.59
N GLU A 113 16.44 4.88 16.95
CA GLU A 113 16.94 4.40 18.26
C GLU A 113 16.25 5.05 19.46
N ASN A 114 14.95 5.34 19.36
CA ASN A 114 14.17 5.72 20.54
C ASN A 114 13.84 4.47 21.37
N ALA A 115 14.42 4.39 22.57
CA ALA A 115 14.29 3.22 23.45
C ALA A 115 12.83 2.90 23.84
N GLU A 116 12.01 3.94 24.07
CA GLU A 116 10.60 3.79 24.43
C GLU A 116 9.78 3.26 23.24
N ALA A 117 10.07 3.75 22.03
CA ALA A 117 9.41 3.27 20.83
C ALA A 117 9.79 1.82 20.49
N ILE A 118 11.06 1.45 20.69
CA ILE A 118 11.52 0.07 20.50
C ILE A 118 10.84 -0.87 21.50
N GLU A 119 10.75 -0.50 22.78
CA GLU A 119 10.05 -1.29 23.79
C GLU A 119 8.56 -1.44 23.42
N LEU A 120 7.90 -0.34 23.01
CA LEU A 120 6.50 -0.36 22.62
C LEU A 120 6.27 -1.27 21.41
N LEU A 121 7.13 -1.18 20.39
CA LEU A 121 7.05 -2.02 19.19
C LEU A 121 7.27 -3.50 19.54
N ALA A 122 8.21 -3.80 20.44
CA ALA A 122 8.45 -5.16 20.96
C ALA A 122 7.19 -5.71 21.65
N TRP A 123 6.54 -4.90 22.47
CA TRP A 123 5.29 -5.26 23.15
C TRP A 123 4.14 -5.49 22.18
N MET A 124 4.02 -4.65 21.14
CA MET A 124 3.00 -4.82 20.09
C MET A 124 3.18 -6.15 19.35
N TYR A 125 4.41 -6.54 19.02
CA TYR A 125 4.68 -7.85 18.44
C TYR A 125 4.43 -9.01 19.43
N ALA A 126 4.72 -8.83 20.72
CA ALA A 126 4.47 -9.85 21.75
C ALA A 126 2.97 -10.12 21.92
N THR A 127 2.15 -9.08 21.89
CA THR A 127 0.71 -9.14 22.17
C THR A 127 -0.14 -9.30 20.91
N GLY A 128 0.39 -8.94 19.74
CA GLY A 128 -0.38 -8.84 18.51
C GLY A 128 -1.27 -7.59 18.45
N THR A 129 -0.89 -6.51 19.14
CA THR A 129 -1.67 -5.26 19.16
C THR A 129 -1.37 -4.43 17.93
N GLY A 130 -2.34 -4.26 17.02
CA GLY A 130 -2.16 -3.53 15.76
C GLY A 130 -1.23 -4.21 14.75
N LEU A 131 -0.66 -5.36 15.11
CA LEU A 131 0.27 -6.16 14.33
C LEU A 131 -0.06 -7.63 14.49
N ARG A 132 0.32 -8.47 13.54
CA ARG A 132 0.30 -9.92 13.77
C ARG A 132 1.33 -10.27 14.84
N GLN A 133 0.92 -11.08 15.82
CA GLN A 133 1.82 -11.55 16.87
C GLN A 133 3.03 -12.26 16.27
N ASP A 134 4.22 -11.87 16.72
CA ASP A 134 5.50 -12.41 16.27
C ASP A 134 6.49 -12.37 17.45
N LEU A 135 6.56 -13.48 18.19
CA LEU A 135 7.39 -13.56 19.39
C LEU A 135 8.89 -13.46 19.08
N GLN A 136 9.32 -13.92 17.90
CA GLN A 136 10.74 -13.86 17.52
C GLN A 136 11.17 -12.42 17.26
N LYS A 137 10.37 -11.64 16.52
CA LYS A 137 10.61 -10.21 16.36
C LYS A 137 10.56 -9.48 17.69
N SER A 138 9.54 -9.77 18.51
CA SER A 138 9.41 -9.19 19.84
C SER A 138 10.68 -9.42 20.68
N TYR A 139 11.22 -10.64 20.67
CA TYR A 139 12.46 -10.98 21.38
C TYR A 139 13.65 -10.15 20.89
N THR A 140 13.81 -9.99 19.57
CA THR A 140 14.88 -9.16 18.98
C THR A 140 14.76 -7.70 19.41
N TYR A 141 13.56 -7.10 19.33
CA TYR A 141 13.37 -5.71 19.75
C TYR A 141 13.53 -5.53 21.26
N TYR A 142 13.08 -6.47 22.08
CA TYR A 142 13.31 -6.39 23.53
C TYR A 142 14.80 -6.54 23.88
N LEU A 143 15.56 -7.37 23.16
CA LEU A 143 17.01 -7.41 23.33
C LEU A 143 17.65 -6.07 22.97
N GLN A 144 17.24 -5.45 21.86
CA GLN A 144 17.70 -4.12 21.49
C GLN A 144 17.39 -3.08 22.59
N ALA A 145 16.16 -3.07 23.11
CA ALA A 145 15.79 -2.21 24.25
C ALA A 145 16.65 -2.49 25.50
N ALA A 146 16.98 -3.75 25.77
CA ALA A 146 17.85 -4.14 26.88
C ALA A 146 19.29 -3.63 26.70
N HIS A 147 19.83 -3.69 25.48
CA HIS A 147 21.14 -3.11 25.15
C HIS A 147 21.17 -1.59 25.33
N MET A 148 20.04 -0.91 25.18
CA MET A 148 19.88 0.52 25.40
C MET A 148 19.61 0.89 26.87
N GLY A 149 19.58 -0.10 27.78
CA GLY A 149 19.44 0.12 29.21
C GLY A 149 17.99 0.30 29.69
N VAL A 150 16.99 -0.11 28.91
CA VAL A 150 15.58 -0.12 29.37
C VAL A 150 15.44 -1.12 30.55
N PRO A 151 15.07 -0.68 31.77
CA PRO A 151 15.14 -1.51 32.96
C PRO A 151 14.30 -2.79 32.91
N SER A 152 13.12 -2.73 32.28
CA SER A 152 12.16 -3.84 32.14
C SER A 152 12.51 -4.81 30.99
N ALA A 153 13.45 -4.45 30.11
CA ALA A 153 13.60 -5.14 28.85
C ALA A 153 14.12 -6.58 29.01
N TYR A 154 15.10 -6.82 29.89
CA TYR A 154 15.61 -8.18 30.13
C TYR A 154 14.55 -9.14 30.70
N ASP A 155 13.66 -8.64 31.54
CA ASP A 155 12.54 -9.43 32.06
C ASP A 155 11.53 -9.75 30.95
N ASN A 156 11.25 -8.78 30.08
CA ASN A 156 10.41 -8.96 28.90
C ASN A 156 11.02 -9.95 27.90
N VAL A 157 12.33 -9.91 27.65
CA VAL A 157 13.06 -10.90 26.84
C VAL A 157 12.82 -12.31 27.38
N ARG A 158 12.98 -12.49 28.70
CA ARG A 158 12.77 -13.79 29.35
C ARG A 158 11.33 -14.25 29.27
N ALA A 159 10.37 -13.34 29.45
CA ALA A 159 8.94 -13.63 29.35
C ALA A 159 8.57 -14.09 27.93
N VAL A 160 9.02 -13.36 26.90
CA VAL A 160 8.79 -13.69 25.49
C VAL A 160 9.46 -15.02 25.13
N TYR A 161 10.70 -15.26 25.58
CA TYR A 161 11.39 -16.54 25.36
C TYR A 161 10.62 -17.73 25.96
N ARG A 162 10.05 -17.57 27.16
CA ARG A 162 9.23 -18.61 27.81
C ARG A 162 7.91 -18.86 27.08
N ALA A 163 7.34 -17.84 26.44
CA ALA A 163 6.11 -17.94 25.68
C ALA A 163 6.28 -18.61 24.30
N MET A 164 7.51 -18.68 23.77
CA MET A 164 7.78 -19.28 22.47
C MET A 164 7.67 -20.80 22.44
N SER A 165 7.24 -21.34 21.30
CA SER A 165 7.35 -22.77 21.02
C SER A 165 8.82 -23.22 20.94
N PRO A 166 9.12 -24.52 21.11
CA PRO A 166 10.47 -25.04 20.91
C PRO A 166 11.05 -24.70 19.54
N ASP A 167 10.24 -24.82 18.48
CA ASP A 167 10.65 -24.51 17.10
C ASP A 167 10.99 -23.02 16.94
N GLN A 168 10.20 -22.14 17.55
CA GLN A 168 10.45 -20.72 17.51
C GLN A 168 11.77 -20.34 18.20
N ARG A 169 12.10 -21.00 19.31
CA ARG A 169 13.36 -20.81 20.03
C ARG A 169 14.55 -21.34 19.25
N ALA A 170 14.39 -22.45 18.53
CA ALA A 170 15.44 -23.05 17.72
C ALA A 170 15.88 -22.16 16.55
N SER A 171 14.99 -21.29 16.05
CA SER A 171 15.32 -20.35 14.97
C SER A 171 15.62 -18.93 15.46
N LEU A 172 15.85 -18.73 16.76
CA LEU A 172 16.27 -17.42 17.25
C LEU A 172 17.70 -17.11 16.76
N PRO A 173 17.99 -15.84 16.43
CA PRO A 173 19.35 -15.44 16.12
C PRO A 173 20.24 -15.69 17.33
N SER A 174 21.32 -16.45 17.13
CA SER A 174 22.40 -16.57 18.11
C SER A 174 23.13 -15.24 18.19
N PHE A 175 22.90 -14.48 19.26
CA PHE A 175 23.66 -13.27 19.55
C PHE A 175 25.07 -13.68 20.00
N GLN A 176 26.09 -13.22 19.26
CA GLN A 176 27.51 -13.35 19.60
C GLN A 176 27.95 -12.21 20.52
#